data_AF-A0A0Q8J8P4-F1
#
_entry.id   AF-A0A0Q8J8P4-F1
#
_cell.length_a   1.000
_cell.length_b   1.000
_cell.length_c   1.000
_cell.angle_alpha   90.00
_cell.angle_beta   90.00
_cell.angle_gamma   90.00
#
_symmetry.space_group_name_H-M   'P 1'
#
loop_
_entity.id
_entity.type
_entity.pdbx_description
1 polymer ?
#
loop_
_entity_poly.entity_id
_entity_poly.type
_entity_poly.pdbx_seq_one_letter_code
_entity_poly.pdbx_strand_id
1 'polypeptide(L)'
;MLLVAGCATTQDFDSSGACSKENSEFCDVYDVAAASERDLRSNDATVAVNCPMHFDRPPAAAIMPECVALVGAALVLLNNRFSEDLQPVDPSAVRYSDQASCLDTFVSGREGSDCFTSIRASIAMKWITPPRKR
;
A
#
# COMPACT_ATOMS: atom_id res chain seq x y z
N MET A 1 16.35 -1.43 42.59
CA MET A 1 17.20 -1.06 41.45
C MET A 1 16.85 -1.97 40.28
N LEU A 2 16.31 -1.36 39.21
CA LEU A 2 16.30 -1.77 37.79
C LEU A 2 15.82 -3.20 37.48
N LEU A 3 14.50 -3.40 37.31
CA LEU A 3 13.75 -3.36 36.05
C LEU A 3 14.21 -4.43 35.05
N VAL A 4 13.46 -5.54 35.10
CA VAL A 4 13.45 -6.63 34.13
C VAL A 4 13.22 -6.04 32.73
N ALA A 5 14.14 -6.33 31.82
CA ALA A 5 14.03 -6.02 30.41
C ALA A 5 12.72 -6.63 29.88
N GLY A 6 11.73 -5.77 29.68
CA GLY A 6 10.52 -6.14 28.97
C GLY A 6 10.91 -6.55 27.56
N CYS A 7 10.64 -7.80 27.21
CA CYS A 7 10.56 -8.24 25.83
C CYS A 7 9.74 -7.19 25.08
N ALA A 8 10.34 -6.57 24.06
CA ALA A 8 9.59 -5.81 23.09
C ALA A 8 8.58 -6.77 22.47
N THR A 9 7.35 -6.75 22.97
CA THR A 9 6.20 -7.27 22.27
C THR A 9 6.19 -6.49 20.97
N THR A 10 6.63 -7.13 19.90
CA THR A 10 6.35 -6.69 18.54
C THR A 10 4.87 -6.35 18.56
N GLN A 11 4.56 -5.06 18.41
CA GLN A 11 3.18 -4.63 18.22
C GLN A 11 2.64 -5.54 17.13
N ASP A 12 1.62 -6.32 17.48
CA ASP A 12 0.72 -6.88 16.50
C ASP A 12 0.27 -5.69 15.67
N PHE A 13 0.94 -5.49 14.53
CA PHE A 13 0.38 -4.72 13.46
C PHE A 13 -0.90 -5.49 13.15
N ASP A 14 -2.01 -4.98 13.65
CA ASP A 14 -3.31 -5.24 13.05
C ASP A 14 -3.16 -4.84 11.57
N SER A 15 -2.71 -5.79 10.74
CA SER A 15 -2.60 -5.68 9.27
C SER A 15 -3.98 -5.55 8.61
N SER A 16 -4.93 -4.96 9.32
CA SER A 16 -6.34 -4.82 8.97
C SER A 16 -6.69 -3.39 8.53
N GLY A 17 -5.73 -2.46 8.39
CA GLY A 17 -6.07 -1.03 8.36
C GLY A 17 -6.37 -0.43 6.99
N ALA A 18 -5.42 -0.53 6.07
CA ALA A 18 -5.40 0.38 4.93
C ALA A 18 -6.13 -0.19 3.70
N CYS A 19 -5.80 -1.40 3.25
CA CYS A 19 -6.41 -1.98 2.05
C CYS A 19 -7.79 -2.62 2.30
N SER A 20 -8.26 -2.65 3.55
CA SER A 20 -9.50 -3.32 4.00
C SER A 20 -10.78 -2.51 3.83
N LYS A 21 -10.66 -1.20 3.57
CA LYS A 21 -11.81 -0.35 3.26
C LYS A 21 -12.07 -0.38 1.75
N GLU A 22 -13.33 -0.52 1.37
CA GLU A 22 -13.78 -0.40 -0.02
C GLU A 22 -13.35 0.97 -0.57
N ASN A 23 -12.66 0.98 -1.72
CA ASN A 23 -12.08 2.19 -2.32
C ASN A 23 -11.06 2.92 -1.42
N SER A 24 -10.31 2.20 -0.58
CA SER A 24 -9.33 2.84 0.30
C SER A 24 -8.25 3.54 -0.50
N GLU A 25 -8.24 4.86 -0.45
CA GLU A 25 -7.22 5.71 -1.05
C GLU A 25 -5.88 5.66 -0.31
N PHE A 26 -5.79 4.90 0.78
CA PHE A 26 -4.66 4.90 1.73
C PHE A 26 -3.93 3.57 1.84
N CYS A 27 -4.19 2.60 0.96
CA CYS A 27 -3.45 1.34 0.93
C CYS A 27 -1.98 1.61 0.59
N ASP A 28 -1.08 1.43 1.54
CA ASP A 28 0.36 1.62 1.31
C ASP A 28 0.99 0.35 0.73
N VAL A 29 2.10 0.52 0.00
CA VAL A 29 2.79 -0.61 -0.66
C VAL A 29 3.17 -1.75 0.29
N TYR A 30 3.44 -1.43 1.55
CA TYR A 30 3.76 -2.41 2.59
C TYR A 30 2.52 -3.22 3.04
N ASP A 31 1.33 -2.64 2.96
CA ASP A 31 0.09 -3.29 3.39
C ASP A 31 -0.45 -4.25 2.33
N VAL A 32 -0.21 -3.96 1.05
CA VAL A 32 -0.69 -4.78 -0.08
C VAL A 32 -0.21 -6.22 0.02
N ALA A 33 1.06 -6.42 0.37
CA ALA A 33 1.64 -7.76 0.48
C ALA A 33 1.03 -8.57 1.63
N ALA A 34 0.61 -7.89 2.70
CA ALA A 34 0.02 -8.49 3.89
C ALA A 34 -1.52 -8.64 3.82
N ALA A 35 -2.18 -7.85 2.97
CA ALA A 35 -3.64 -7.77 2.86
C ALA A 35 -4.31 -9.14 2.67
N SER A 36 -5.53 -9.28 3.22
CA SER A 36 -6.30 -10.52 3.07
C SER A 36 -6.95 -10.60 1.68
N GLU A 37 -7.27 -11.83 1.23
CA GLU A 37 -8.03 -12.02 -0.04
C GLU A 37 -9.33 -11.20 -0.04
N ARG A 38 -10.01 -11.12 1.11
CA ARG A 38 -11.25 -10.38 1.27
C ARG A 38 -11.04 -8.89 0.98
N ASP A 39 -9.99 -8.31 1.55
CA ASP A 39 -9.66 -6.88 1.40
C ASP A 39 -9.25 -6.55 -0.04
N LEU A 40 -8.44 -7.42 -0.64
CA LEU A 40 -8.04 -7.27 -2.03
C LEU A 40 -9.23 -7.41 -3.01
N ARG A 41 -10.17 -8.31 -2.71
CA ARG A 41 -11.39 -8.49 -3.51
C ARG A 41 -12.43 -7.39 -3.32
N SER A 42 -12.45 -6.69 -2.18
CA SER A 42 -13.35 -5.54 -1.98
C SER A 42 -12.96 -4.29 -2.77
N ASN A 43 -11.79 -4.28 -3.42
CA ASN A 43 -11.34 -3.16 -4.24
C ASN A 43 -11.67 -3.34 -5.74
N ASP A 44 -12.84 -3.90 -6.08
CA ASP A 44 -13.42 -3.95 -7.43
C ASP A 44 -12.43 -4.24 -8.58
N ALA A 45 -11.58 -5.26 -8.39
CA ALA A 45 -10.55 -5.71 -9.34
C ALA A 45 -9.37 -4.76 -9.59
N THR A 46 -9.26 -3.60 -8.92
CA THR A 46 -8.07 -2.75 -8.97
C THR A 46 -7.73 -2.19 -7.60
N VAL A 47 -6.53 -2.50 -7.10
CA VAL A 47 -6.02 -1.95 -5.85
C VAL A 47 -5.13 -0.75 -6.15
N ALA A 48 -5.48 0.41 -5.61
CA ALA A 48 -4.62 1.58 -5.60
C ALA A 48 -3.64 1.49 -4.42
N VAL A 49 -2.37 1.80 -4.68
CA VAL A 49 -1.27 1.61 -3.75
C VAL A 49 -0.46 2.88 -3.70
N ASN A 50 -0.31 3.49 -2.53
CA ASN A 50 0.57 4.63 -2.35
C ASN A 50 1.99 4.15 -2.06
N CYS A 51 2.93 4.72 -2.81
CA CYS A 51 4.35 4.64 -2.49
C CYS A 51 4.72 5.69 -1.42
N PRO A 52 5.91 5.59 -0.78
CA PRO A 52 6.33 6.50 0.27
C PRO A 52 6.13 7.98 -0.10
N MET A 53 5.68 8.78 0.86
CA MET A 53 5.51 10.22 0.70
C MET A 53 6.84 10.95 0.95
N HIS A 54 7.16 11.91 0.09
CA HIS A 54 8.37 12.73 0.17
C HIS A 54 8.02 14.19 0.42
N PHE A 55 8.20 14.65 1.67
CA PHE A 55 7.90 16.03 2.10
C PHE A 55 8.97 17.05 1.68
N ASP A 56 10.15 16.59 1.27
CA ASP A 56 11.17 17.39 0.59
C ASP A 56 10.82 17.70 -0.87
N ARG A 57 9.70 17.14 -1.37
CA ARG A 57 9.11 17.37 -2.70
C ARG A 57 10.08 17.21 -3.87
N PRO A 58 10.82 16.08 -3.95
CA PRO A 58 11.58 15.77 -5.15
C PRO A 58 10.62 15.62 -6.35
N PRO A 59 11.11 15.81 -7.58
CA PRO A 59 10.33 15.50 -8.77
C PRO A 59 9.88 14.04 -8.78
N ALA A 60 8.65 13.76 -9.22
CA ALA A 60 8.10 12.41 -9.30
C ALA A 60 9.01 11.41 -10.04
N ALA A 61 9.70 11.87 -11.10
CA ALA A 61 10.65 11.05 -11.85
C ALA A 61 11.84 10.56 -11.01
N ALA A 62 12.24 11.30 -9.97
CA ALA A 62 13.36 10.93 -9.09
C ALA A 62 12.98 9.81 -8.11
N ILE A 63 11.71 9.74 -7.68
CA ILE A 63 11.21 8.75 -6.72
C ILE A 63 10.51 7.56 -7.39
N MET A 64 10.19 7.65 -8.68
CA MET A 64 9.57 6.58 -9.46
C MET A 64 10.31 5.24 -9.38
N PRO A 65 11.67 5.17 -9.48
CA PRO A 65 12.37 3.88 -9.42
C PRO A 65 12.21 3.16 -8.08
N GLU A 66 12.20 3.90 -6.97
CA GLU A 66 11.95 3.34 -5.63
C GLU A 66 10.55 2.74 -5.55
N CYS A 67 9.53 3.50 -6.02
CA CYS A 67 8.15 3.03 -6.04
C CYS A 67 7.99 1.75 -6.89
N VAL A 68 8.58 1.69 -8.08
CA VAL A 68 8.54 0.50 -8.95
C VAL A 68 9.19 -0.70 -8.27
N ALA A 69 10.31 -0.52 -7.57
CA ALA A 69 10.98 -1.60 -6.86
C ALA A 69 10.12 -2.16 -5.70
N LEU A 70 9.51 -1.28 -4.90
CA LEU A 70 8.65 -1.68 -3.79
C LEU A 70 7.39 -2.40 -4.28
N VAL A 71 6.74 -1.87 -5.32
CA VAL A 71 5.56 -2.52 -5.92
C VAL A 71 5.96 -3.86 -6.53
N GLY A 72 7.09 -3.95 -7.23
CA GLY A 72 7.59 -5.21 -7.77
C GLY A 72 7.80 -6.28 -6.70
N ALA A 73 8.40 -5.92 -5.56
CA ALA A 73 8.56 -6.82 -4.43
C ALA A 73 7.21 -7.27 -3.84
N ALA A 74 6.26 -6.34 -3.68
CA ALA A 74 4.91 -6.66 -3.22
C ALA A 74 4.18 -7.62 -4.17
N LEU A 75 4.32 -7.43 -5.49
CA LEU A 75 3.74 -8.32 -6.50
C LEU A 75 4.31 -9.73 -6.45
N VAL A 76 5.61 -9.90 -6.19
CA VAL A 76 6.22 -11.23 -6.02
C VAL A 76 5.56 -11.97 -4.87
N LEU A 77 5.40 -11.31 -3.72
CA LEU A 77 4.77 -11.90 -2.53
C LEU A 77 3.29 -12.23 -2.78
N LEU A 78 2.56 -11.30 -3.39
CA LEU A 78 1.14 -11.42 -3.69
C LEU A 78 0.86 -12.54 -4.71
N ASN A 79 1.64 -12.61 -5.79
CA ASN A 79 1.53 -13.68 -6.80
C ASN A 79 1.85 -15.06 -6.22
N ASN A 80 2.84 -15.15 -5.32
CA ASN A 80 3.15 -16.42 -4.66
C ASN A 80 2.03 -16.86 -3.72
N ARG A 81 1.52 -15.94 -2.89
CA ARG A 81 0.48 -16.21 -1.89
C ARG A 81 -0.85 -16.63 -2.52
N PHE A 82 -1.23 -16.03 -3.63
CA PHE A 82 -2.50 -16.28 -4.32
C PHE A 82 -2.31 -16.98 -5.67
N SER A 83 -1.23 -17.75 -5.85
CA SER A 83 -0.86 -18.39 -7.12
C SER A 83 -1.94 -19.31 -7.70
N GLU A 84 -2.81 -19.88 -6.87
CA GLU A 84 -3.93 -20.74 -7.30
C GLU A 84 -5.22 -19.96 -7.61
N ASP A 85 -5.37 -18.75 -7.07
CA ASP A 85 -6.62 -17.99 -7.06
C ASP A 85 -6.57 -16.72 -7.93
N LEU A 86 -5.39 -16.17 -8.17
CA LEU A 86 -5.14 -14.91 -8.85
C LEU A 86 -4.31 -15.14 -10.12
N GLN A 87 -4.73 -14.55 -11.25
CA GLN A 87 -3.88 -14.51 -12.44
C GLN A 87 -2.61 -13.71 -12.10
N PRO A 88 -1.40 -14.26 -12.34
CA PRO A 88 -0.15 -13.56 -12.02
C PRO A 88 -0.15 -12.15 -12.57
N VAL A 89 0.08 -11.17 -11.71
CA VAL A 89 0.14 -9.77 -12.08
C VAL A 89 1.55 -9.48 -12.59
N ASP A 90 1.65 -9.09 -13.85
CA ASP A 90 2.90 -8.66 -14.46
C ASP A 90 3.23 -7.22 -14.00
N PRO A 91 4.48 -6.93 -13.54
CA PRO A 91 4.88 -5.58 -13.16
C PRO A 91 4.66 -4.52 -14.25
N SER A 92 4.70 -4.90 -15.53
CA SER A 92 4.44 -4.01 -16.67
C SER A 92 2.96 -3.63 -16.83
N ALA A 93 2.04 -4.38 -16.21
CA ALA A 93 0.62 -4.07 -16.20
C ALA A 93 0.25 -3.00 -15.16
N VAL A 94 1.14 -2.71 -14.21
CA VAL A 94 0.94 -1.70 -13.17
C VAL A 94 0.97 -0.31 -13.80
N ARG A 95 -0.03 0.53 -13.44
CA ARG A 95 -0.07 1.92 -13.85
C ARG A 95 0.41 2.81 -12.71
N TYR A 96 1.31 3.74 -13.01
CA TYR A 96 1.84 4.69 -12.03
C TYR A 96 1.36 6.09 -12.36
N SER A 97 1.00 6.85 -11.33
CA SER A 97 0.59 8.24 -11.43
C SER A 97 1.30 9.07 -10.37
N ASP A 98 1.69 10.28 -10.73
CA ASP A 98 2.16 11.28 -9.78
C ASP A 98 0.97 11.76 -8.92
N GLN A 99 1.19 11.85 -7.62
CA GLN A 99 0.24 12.34 -6.63
C GLN A 99 0.95 13.39 -5.75
N ALA A 100 1.29 14.52 -6.36
CA ALA A 100 1.65 15.71 -5.61
C ALA A 100 0.38 16.25 -4.93
N SER A 101 0.36 16.24 -3.59
CA SER A 101 -0.78 16.73 -2.82
C SER A 101 -0.30 17.45 -1.56
N CYS A 102 -1.18 18.24 -0.98
CA CYS A 102 -0.97 18.83 0.33
C CYS A 102 -1.98 18.24 1.29
N LEU A 103 -1.48 17.71 2.41
CA LEU A 103 -2.36 17.33 3.51
C LEU A 103 -2.73 18.61 4.25
N ASP A 104 -4.03 18.82 4.44
CA ASP A 104 -4.53 19.76 5.43
C ASP A 104 -4.37 19.12 6.81
N THR A 105 -3.13 19.09 7.31
CA THR A 105 -2.85 18.55 8.64
C THR A 105 -3.21 19.60 9.69
N PHE A 106 -4.31 19.40 10.43
CA PHE A 106 -4.61 20.14 11.66
C PHE A 106 -3.64 19.69 12.78
N VAL A 107 -2.36 19.99 12.65
CA VAL A 107 -1.37 19.72 13.70
C VAL A 107 -1.12 21.01 14.47
N SER A 108 -1.63 21.07 15.70
CA SER A 108 -1.27 22.08 16.70
C SER A 108 -1.59 23.56 16.38
N GLY A 109 -2.77 23.84 15.83
CA GLY A 109 -3.36 25.20 15.86
C GLY A 109 -2.66 26.25 15.00
N ARG A 110 -1.81 25.85 14.05
CA ARG A 110 -1.36 26.69 12.94
C ARG A 110 -1.90 26.09 11.65
N GLU A 111 -2.56 26.92 10.84
CA GLU A 111 -2.76 26.59 9.42
C GLU A 111 -1.40 26.44 8.77
N GLY A 112 -1.10 25.24 8.26
CA GLY A 112 0.07 24.95 7.47
C GLY A 112 -0.21 23.71 6.64
N SER A 113 0.02 23.79 5.33
CA SER A 113 -0.14 22.67 4.41
C SER A 113 1.16 21.88 4.33
N ASP A 114 1.12 20.60 4.73
CA ASP A 114 2.25 19.68 4.52
C ASP A 114 2.13 19.10 3.12
N CYS A 115 2.78 19.78 2.17
CA CYS A 115 2.82 19.33 0.78
C CYS A 115 3.89 18.25 0.61
N PHE A 116 3.52 17.20 -0.13
CA PHE A 116 4.38 16.07 -0.42
C PHE A 116 4.29 15.68 -1.90
N THR A 117 5.34 15.04 -2.40
CA THR A 117 5.28 14.29 -3.65
C THR A 117 5.13 12.81 -3.29
N SER A 118 4.19 12.10 -3.92
CA SER A 118 4.17 10.64 -3.90
C SER A 118 3.81 10.08 -5.27
N ILE A 119 4.00 8.78 -5.43
CA ILE A 119 3.53 8.03 -6.60
C ILE A 119 2.41 7.10 -6.13
N ARG A 120 1.34 7.00 -6.91
CA ARG A 120 0.29 5.99 -6.73
C ARG A 120 0.37 4.98 -7.86
N ALA A 121 0.46 3.72 -7.48
CA ALA A 121 0.38 2.56 -8.36
C ALA A 121 -1.04 1.99 -8.37
N SER A 122 -1.56 1.63 -9.53
CA SER A 122 -2.84 0.93 -9.69
C SER A 122 -2.56 -0.47 -10.21
N ILE A 123 -2.96 -1.46 -9.42
CA ILE A 123 -2.70 -2.88 -9.65
C ILE A 123 -4.02 -3.57 -10.00
N ALA A 124 -4.16 -3.97 -11.26
CA ALA A 124 -5.32 -4.74 -11.71
C ALA A 124 -5.22 -6.19 -11.21
N MET A 125 -6.20 -6.64 -10.44
CA MET A 125 -6.27 -7.98 -9.87
C MET A 125 -7.37 -8.79 -10.56
N LYS A 126 -6.96 -9.84 -11.28
CA LYS A 126 -7.90 -10.73 -11.95
C LYS A 126 -7.96 -12.08 -11.25
N TRP A 127 -8.98 -12.23 -10.44
CA TRP A 127 -9.27 -13.47 -9.72
C TRP A 127 -9.81 -14.54 -10.67
N ILE A 128 -9.22 -15.73 -10.62
CA ILE A 128 -9.60 -16.91 -11.44
C ILE A 128 -10.67 -17.72 -10.70
N THR A 129 -10.61 -17.74 -9.37
CA THR A 129 -11.55 -18.46 -8.52
C THR A 129 -12.63 -17.53 -7.95
N PRO A 130 -13.85 -18.03 -7.71
CA PRO A 130 -14.85 -17.28 -6.95
C PRO A 130 -14.36 -17.07 -5.50
N PRO A 131 -14.83 -16.03 -4.80
CA PRO A 131 -14.45 -15.78 -3.42
C PRO A 131 -14.77 -17.01 -2.56
N ARG A 132 -13.78 -17.48 -1.79
CA ARG A 132 -13.95 -18.64 -0.91
C ARG A 132 -15.02 -18.32 0.15
N LYS A 133 -16.06 -19.14 0.24
CA LYS A 133 -17.06 -19.04 1.32
C LYS A 133 -16.37 -19.44 2.63
N ARG A 134 -16.42 -18.55 3.63
CA ARG A 134 -16.00 -18.85 5.00
C ARG A 134 -16.90 -19.89 5.63
#